data_AF-A8X1V9-F1
#
_entry.id   AF-A8X1V9-F1
#
_cell.length_a   1.000
_cell.length_b   1.000
_cell.length_c   1.000
_cell.angle_alpha   90.00
_cell.angle_beta   90.00
_cell.angle_gamma   90.00
#
_symmetry.space_group_name_H-M   'P 1'
#
loop_
_entity.id
_entity.type
_entity.pdbx_description
1 polymer ?
#
loop_
_entity_poly.entity_id
_entity_poly.type
_entity_poly.pdbx_seq_one_letter_code
_entity_poly.pdbx_strand_id
1 'polypeptide(L)'
;MPKTTTPESLVEKSFNHLISVNDLKSYNGLSKEQRAIQELQNMLAAEMEGTKKLIIAYAITLGPLAVCLIVCMCSYLMAFTRNLKAHAGSPLLPLIAHSYRTLKFNYISFFMFGICAGISMSMGNLFLGQIFLQMFIILALAIIWYVAMYQIIISIVSIHRFINIRQSPELRGELTRCNVLFLMIIVFLLVIFKDIGMVIWMVVLMVGGGFNIEILFTIMMYYSMIYITHQILLFIATIFQFCISEAPKSHSEYCVVTHTKYIGLVKMVLGVICFASYLLNFETTIASTLFFGIDIFLVPVVIQITEIRAKPNVIIPTEIQKEPLNV
;
A
#
# COMPACT_ATOMS: atom_id res chain seq x y z
N MET A 1 -29.76 -58.96 -5.17
CA MET A 1 -29.12 -58.65 -3.87
C MET A 1 -27.83 -57.88 -4.14
N PRO A 2 -27.81 -56.56 -3.92
CA PRO A 2 -26.59 -55.76 -3.99
C PRO A 2 -25.91 -55.69 -2.62
N LYS A 3 -24.59 -55.92 -2.58
CA LYS A 3 -23.76 -55.72 -1.39
C LYS A 3 -23.38 -54.24 -1.30
N THR A 4 -23.70 -53.65 -0.16
CA THR A 4 -23.38 -52.31 0.30
C THR A 4 -21.87 -52.14 0.51
N THR A 5 -21.27 -51.16 -0.17
CA THR A 5 -19.97 -50.57 0.20
C THR A 5 -20.21 -49.17 0.75
N THR A 6 -20.02 -49.04 2.05
CA THR A 6 -19.97 -47.79 2.82
C THR A 6 -18.80 -46.91 2.35
N PRO A 7 -18.94 -45.58 2.29
CA PRO A 7 -17.81 -44.68 2.07
C PRO A 7 -17.04 -44.44 3.37
N GLU A 8 -15.71 -44.52 3.30
CA GLU A 8 -14.78 -44.19 4.37
C GLU A 8 -14.94 -42.73 4.81
N SER A 9 -15.17 -42.53 6.11
CA SER A 9 -15.25 -41.23 6.75
C SER A 9 -13.86 -40.60 6.87
N LEU A 10 -13.65 -39.51 6.16
CA LEU A 10 -12.51 -38.58 6.23
C LEU A 10 -12.52 -37.74 7.54
N VAL A 11 -12.71 -38.39 8.68
CA VAL A 11 -12.68 -37.76 10.02
C VAL A 11 -11.60 -38.43 10.85
N GLU A 12 -10.34 -38.28 10.46
CA GLU A 12 -9.21 -38.50 11.37
C GLU A 12 -7.91 -37.97 10.74
N LYS A 13 -7.69 -36.67 10.80
CA LYS A 13 -6.32 -36.14 10.79
C LYS A 13 -6.21 -34.85 11.60
N SER A 14 -5.82 -35.08 12.86
CA SER A 14 -5.08 -34.20 13.77
C SER A 14 -5.66 -32.81 14.07
N PHE A 15 -6.52 -32.76 15.09
CA PHE A 15 -6.83 -31.57 15.89
C PHE A 15 -6.25 -31.70 17.32
N ASN A 16 -5.07 -32.32 17.46
CA ASN A 16 -4.46 -32.64 18.77
C ASN A 16 -3.35 -31.67 19.18
N HIS A 17 -3.54 -30.36 18.98
CA HIS A 17 -2.56 -29.37 19.46
C HIS A 17 -3.22 -28.10 19.97
N LEU A 18 -3.99 -28.20 21.05
CA LEU A 18 -4.14 -27.23 22.15
C LEU A 18 -5.40 -27.61 22.95
N ILE A 19 -5.30 -28.56 23.86
CA ILE A 19 -6.27 -28.65 24.96
C ILE A 19 -5.44 -28.60 26.23
N SER A 20 -5.54 -27.50 26.96
CA SER A 20 -4.87 -27.39 28.25
C SER A 20 -5.56 -28.36 29.22
N VAL A 21 -4.79 -28.96 30.13
CA VAL A 21 -5.30 -29.93 31.11
C VAL A 21 -6.39 -29.32 32.03
N ASN A 22 -6.50 -27.98 32.08
CA ASN A 22 -7.58 -27.29 32.78
C ASN A 22 -8.93 -27.36 32.05
N ASP A 23 -8.95 -27.46 30.72
CA ASP A 23 -10.19 -27.52 29.94
C ASP A 23 -10.88 -28.89 30.10
N LEU A 24 -10.12 -29.98 30.25
CA LEU A 24 -10.68 -31.33 30.42
C LEU A 24 -11.57 -31.48 31.66
N LYS A 25 -11.33 -30.69 32.72
CA LYS A 25 -12.20 -30.69 33.92
C LYS A 25 -13.51 -29.95 33.71
N SER A 26 -13.57 -29.02 32.75
CA SER A 26 -14.78 -28.22 32.47
C SER A 26 -15.79 -28.97 31.59
N TYR A 27 -15.37 -29.99 30.84
CA TYR A 27 -16.24 -30.74 29.91
C TYR A 27 -16.88 -32.01 30.51
N ASN A 28 -16.47 -32.42 31.71
CA ASN A 28 -17.02 -33.58 32.40
C ASN A 28 -18.40 -33.25 33.00
N GLY A 29 -19.45 -33.42 32.20
CA GLY A 29 -20.85 -33.27 32.60
C GLY A 29 -21.77 -32.67 31.53
N LEU A 30 -21.21 -32.08 30.46
CA LEU A 30 -21.99 -31.46 29.38
C LEU A 30 -22.47 -32.47 28.35
N SER A 31 -23.71 -32.30 27.89
CA SER A 31 -24.26 -32.99 26.72
C SER A 31 -23.47 -32.61 25.46
N LYS A 32 -23.50 -33.46 24.42
CA LYS A 32 -22.75 -33.25 23.17
C LYS A 32 -23.05 -31.88 22.52
N GLU A 33 -24.28 -31.41 22.60
CA GLU A 33 -24.71 -30.10 22.10
C GLU A 33 -24.14 -28.93 22.92
N GLN A 34 -24.12 -29.06 24.25
CA GLN A 34 -23.55 -28.01 25.11
C GLN A 34 -22.03 -27.89 24.90
N ARG A 35 -21.32 -29.00 24.63
CA ARG A 35 -19.88 -28.94 24.31
C ARG A 35 -19.64 -28.21 22.99
N ALA A 36 -20.43 -28.50 21.97
CA ALA A 36 -20.33 -27.84 20.67
C ALA A 36 -20.61 -26.33 20.79
N ILE A 37 -21.60 -25.92 21.59
CA ILE A 37 -21.89 -24.50 21.85
C ILE A 37 -20.72 -23.83 22.59
N GLN A 38 -20.16 -24.49 23.61
CA GLN A 38 -19.01 -23.96 24.36
C GLN A 38 -17.76 -23.83 23.49
N GLU A 39 -17.49 -24.80 22.63
CA GLU A 39 -16.41 -24.75 21.63
C GLU A 39 -16.62 -23.59 20.66
N LEU A 40 -17.85 -23.37 20.18
CA LEU A 40 -18.18 -22.26 19.29
C LEU A 40 -17.98 -20.90 19.96
N GLN A 41 -18.38 -20.78 21.23
CA GLN A 41 -18.15 -19.57 22.03
C GLN A 41 -16.66 -19.30 22.25
N ASN A 42 -15.86 -20.34 22.53
CA ASN A 42 -14.42 -20.21 22.69
C ASN A 42 -13.73 -19.79 21.38
N MET A 43 -14.15 -20.37 20.24
CA MET A 43 -13.66 -19.97 18.91
C MET A 43 -14.00 -18.51 18.60
N LEU A 44 -15.24 -18.09 18.86
CA LEU A 44 -15.68 -16.71 18.65
C LEU A 44 -14.91 -15.73 19.56
N ALA A 45 -14.67 -16.09 20.81
CA ALA A 45 -13.90 -15.26 21.74
C ALA A 45 -12.45 -15.08 21.26
N ALA A 46 -11.81 -16.15 20.77
CA ALA A 46 -10.46 -16.10 20.22
C ALA A 46 -10.39 -15.23 18.95
N GLU A 47 -11.37 -15.33 18.05
CA GLU A 47 -11.45 -14.50 16.84
C GLU A 47 -11.65 -13.01 17.19
N MET A 48 -12.50 -12.73 18.18
CA MET A 48 -12.73 -11.37 18.66
C MET A 48 -11.48 -10.77 19.32
N GLU A 49 -10.71 -11.57 20.06
CA GLU A 49 -9.42 -11.15 20.61
C GLU A 49 -8.41 -10.84 19.50
N GLY A 50 -8.29 -11.70 18.49
CA GLY A 50 -7.43 -11.48 17.33
C GLY A 50 -7.79 -10.20 16.57
N THR A 51 -9.09 -9.98 16.34
CA THR A 51 -9.61 -8.76 15.70
C THR A 51 -9.28 -7.51 16.52
N LYS A 52 -9.44 -7.58 17.84
CA LYS A 52 -9.10 -6.47 18.74
C LYS A 52 -7.60 -6.14 18.68
N LYS A 53 -6.72 -7.14 18.70
CA LYS A 53 -5.27 -6.94 18.54
C LYS A 53 -4.93 -6.29 17.21
N LEU A 54 -5.54 -6.74 16.12
CA LEU A 54 -5.37 -6.16 14.79
C LEU A 54 -5.78 -4.68 14.77
N ILE A 55 -6.96 -4.34 15.29
CA ILE A 55 -7.45 -2.94 15.34
C ILE A 55 -6.50 -2.05 16.15
N ILE A 56 -6.02 -2.54 17.30
CA ILE A 56 -5.07 -1.80 18.14
C ILE A 56 -3.76 -1.56 17.39
N ALA A 57 -3.20 -2.59 16.75
CA ALA A 57 -1.99 -2.47 15.95
C ALA A 57 -2.15 -1.45 14.82
N TYR A 58 -3.30 -1.45 14.14
CA TYR A 58 -3.66 -0.47 13.12
C TYR A 58 -3.73 0.96 13.65
N ALA A 59 -4.42 1.15 14.77
CA ALA A 59 -4.56 2.46 15.39
C ALA A 59 -3.20 3.04 15.80
N ILE A 60 -2.30 2.21 16.35
CA ILE A 60 -0.97 2.63 16.80
C ILE A 60 -0.04 2.93 15.62
N THR A 61 -0.15 2.21 14.51
CA THR A 61 0.78 2.35 13.37
C THR A 61 0.28 3.33 12.31
N LEU A 62 -0.97 3.21 11.88
CA LEU A 62 -1.54 4.06 10.83
C LEU A 62 -2.13 5.35 11.39
N GLY A 63 -2.60 5.35 12.64
CA GLY A 63 -3.16 6.54 13.29
C GLY A 63 -2.19 7.73 13.28
N PRO A 64 -0.93 7.58 13.74
CA PRO A 64 0.06 8.65 13.69
C PRO A 64 0.35 9.16 12.26
N LEU A 65 0.39 8.26 11.27
CA LEU A 65 0.58 8.65 9.87
C LEU A 65 -0.62 9.43 9.33
N ALA A 66 -1.85 9.00 9.63
CA ALA A 66 -3.06 9.71 9.24
C ALA A 66 -3.13 11.11 9.89
N VAL A 67 -2.81 11.22 11.18
CA VAL A 67 -2.73 12.51 11.89
C VAL A 67 -1.66 13.41 11.27
N CYS A 68 -0.46 12.86 11.02
CA CYS A 68 0.61 13.60 10.37
C CYS A 68 0.18 14.13 8.99
N LEU A 69 -0.50 13.29 8.20
CA LEU A 69 -1.00 13.67 6.89
C LEU A 69 -1.97 14.86 6.96
N ILE A 70 -2.90 14.85 7.90
CA ILE A 70 -3.89 15.92 8.10
C ILE A 70 -3.19 17.20 8.56
N VAL A 71 -2.36 17.11 9.60
CA VAL A 71 -1.68 18.28 10.20
C VAL A 71 -0.71 18.92 9.22
N CYS A 72 0.02 18.14 8.44
CA CYS A 72 0.98 18.65 7.46
C CYS A 72 0.33 19.19 6.18
N MET A 73 -0.98 18.98 5.96
CA MET A 73 -1.59 19.27 4.66
C MET A 73 -1.55 20.77 4.31
N CYS A 74 -1.88 21.67 5.24
CA CYS A 74 -1.82 23.12 4.99
C CYS A 74 -0.39 23.59 4.68
N SER A 75 0.59 23.15 5.47
CA SER A 75 2.01 23.45 5.27
C SER A 75 2.52 22.93 3.93
N TYR A 76 2.09 21.73 3.54
CA TYR A 76 2.41 21.14 2.24
C TYR A 76 1.87 21.98 1.08
N LEU A 77 0.59 22.37 1.11
CA LEU A 77 -0.02 23.15 0.03
C LEU A 77 0.69 24.50 -0.17
N MET A 78 1.08 25.15 0.93
CA MET A 78 1.86 26.39 0.89
C MET A 78 3.28 26.16 0.36
N ALA A 79 3.97 25.12 0.85
CA ALA A 79 5.33 24.78 0.43
C ALA A 79 5.39 24.46 -1.07
N PHE A 80 4.45 23.65 -1.56
CA PHE A 80 4.35 23.29 -2.97
C PHE A 80 4.14 24.52 -3.86
N THR A 81 3.24 25.41 -3.47
CA THR A 81 2.96 26.64 -4.23
C THR A 81 4.20 27.53 -4.33
N ARG A 82 4.97 27.63 -3.23
CA ARG A 82 6.25 28.35 -3.20
C ARG A 82 7.30 27.71 -4.10
N ASN A 83 7.39 26.39 -4.08
CA ASN A 83 8.41 25.62 -4.80
C ASN A 83 8.02 25.34 -6.26
N LEU A 84 6.81 25.70 -6.70
CA LEU A 84 6.29 25.40 -8.03
C LEU A 84 7.22 25.83 -9.17
N LYS A 85 7.86 27.00 -9.04
CA LYS A 85 8.85 27.49 -10.03
C LYS A 85 10.05 26.55 -10.17
N ALA A 86 10.50 25.93 -9.08
CA ALA A 86 11.61 24.96 -9.09
C ALA A 86 11.23 23.62 -9.73
N HIS A 87 9.93 23.33 -9.88
CA HIS A 87 9.43 22.17 -10.63
C HIS A 87 9.19 22.47 -12.11
N ALA A 88 8.94 23.75 -12.47
CA ALA A 88 8.44 24.15 -13.77
C ALA A 88 9.34 23.79 -14.96
N GLY A 89 10.64 23.52 -14.74
CA GLY A 89 11.58 23.05 -15.75
C GLY A 89 11.71 21.51 -15.85
N SER A 90 11.35 20.77 -14.81
CA SER A 90 11.69 19.35 -14.71
C SER A 90 10.83 18.45 -15.60
N PRO A 91 11.38 17.33 -16.12
CA PRO A 91 10.59 16.28 -16.77
C PRO A 91 9.60 15.59 -15.81
N LEU A 92 9.86 15.64 -14.50
CA LEU A 92 9.04 14.99 -13.46
C LEU A 92 7.85 15.82 -13.01
N LEU A 93 7.66 17.02 -13.55
CA LEU A 93 6.55 17.91 -13.22
C LEU A 93 5.16 17.22 -13.34
N PRO A 94 4.86 16.41 -14.38
CA PRO A 94 3.56 15.75 -14.49
C PRO A 94 3.26 14.84 -13.28
N LEU A 95 4.26 14.08 -12.83
CA LEU A 95 4.14 13.18 -11.68
C LEU A 95 3.89 13.97 -10.39
N ILE A 96 4.71 14.99 -10.16
CA ILE A 96 4.62 15.84 -8.96
C ILE A 96 3.32 16.63 -8.92
N ALA A 97 2.89 17.19 -10.04
CA ALA A 97 1.62 17.92 -10.15
C ALA A 97 0.42 17.00 -9.94
N HIS A 98 0.47 15.76 -10.45
CA HIS A 98 -0.56 14.76 -10.19
C HIS A 98 -0.62 14.40 -8.70
N SER A 99 0.52 14.15 -8.06
CA SER A 99 0.59 13.94 -6.60
C SER A 99 -0.02 15.10 -5.82
N TYR A 100 0.33 16.34 -6.15
CA TYR A 100 -0.25 17.53 -5.51
C TYR A 100 -1.78 17.56 -5.63
N ARG A 101 -2.33 17.29 -6.81
CA ARG A 101 -3.79 17.25 -7.02
C ARG A 101 -4.44 16.14 -6.22
N THR A 102 -3.86 14.94 -6.21
CA THR A 102 -4.39 13.80 -5.46
C THR A 102 -4.38 14.07 -3.95
N LEU A 103 -3.30 14.64 -3.41
CA LEU A 103 -3.24 15.03 -2.00
C LEU A 103 -4.26 16.14 -1.69
N LYS A 104 -4.33 17.19 -2.51
CA LYS A 104 -5.24 18.31 -2.29
C LYS A 104 -6.72 17.93 -2.37
N PHE A 105 -7.10 17.09 -3.33
CA PHE A 105 -8.52 16.81 -3.59
C PHE A 105 -8.92 15.44 -3.03
N ASN A 106 -8.28 14.36 -3.48
CA ASN A 106 -8.74 13.00 -3.14
C ASN A 106 -8.52 12.67 -1.66
N TYR A 107 -7.36 13.00 -1.07
CA TYR A 107 -7.12 12.72 0.35
C TYR A 107 -8.00 13.58 1.26
N ILE A 108 -8.19 14.87 0.96
CA ILE A 108 -9.09 15.73 1.75
C ILE A 108 -10.52 15.19 1.66
N SER A 109 -11.02 14.89 0.45
CA SER A 109 -12.35 14.31 0.27
C SER A 109 -12.48 12.95 0.97
N PHE A 110 -11.45 12.11 0.94
CA PHE A 110 -11.43 10.81 1.61
C PHE A 110 -11.68 10.96 3.13
N PHE A 111 -10.95 11.84 3.81
CA PHE A 111 -11.18 12.07 5.24
C PHE A 111 -12.55 12.69 5.50
N MET A 112 -12.95 13.68 4.70
CA MET A 112 -14.26 14.35 4.87
C MET A 112 -15.42 13.36 4.75
N PHE A 113 -15.46 12.55 3.69
CA PHE A 113 -16.52 11.56 3.50
C PHE A 113 -16.49 10.45 4.57
N GLY A 114 -15.31 10.02 4.99
CA GLY A 114 -15.18 9.03 6.08
C GLY A 114 -15.74 9.55 7.41
N ILE A 115 -15.41 10.79 7.78
CA ILE A 115 -15.93 11.44 9.00
C ILE A 115 -17.45 11.65 8.89
N CYS A 116 -17.93 12.18 7.76
CA CYS A 116 -19.36 12.40 7.54
C CYS A 116 -20.17 11.10 7.56
N ALA A 117 -19.63 10.01 7.00
CA ALA A 117 -20.24 8.68 7.08
C ALA A 117 -20.38 8.22 8.54
N GLY A 118 -19.29 8.28 9.30
CA GLY A 118 -19.28 7.89 10.71
C GLY A 118 -20.27 8.68 11.56
N ILE A 119 -20.29 10.01 11.41
CA ILE A 119 -21.23 10.88 12.14
C ILE A 119 -22.68 10.55 11.75
N SER A 120 -22.97 10.47 10.45
CA SER A 120 -24.35 10.23 9.97
C SER A 120 -24.89 8.87 10.44
N MET A 121 -24.06 7.83 10.40
CA MET A 121 -24.44 6.50 10.91
C MET A 121 -24.63 6.51 12.43
N SER A 122 -23.78 7.21 13.18
CA SER A 122 -23.92 7.30 14.65
C SER A 122 -25.18 8.05 15.09
N MET A 123 -25.65 9.01 14.28
CA MET A 123 -26.91 9.73 14.49
C MET A 123 -28.15 8.94 14.05
N GLY A 124 -28.00 7.70 13.57
CA GLY A 124 -29.09 6.87 13.08
C GLY A 124 -29.57 7.18 11.66
N ASN A 125 -28.93 8.12 10.95
CA ASN A 125 -29.26 8.42 9.55
C ASN A 125 -28.51 7.47 8.61
N LEU A 126 -29.01 6.24 8.53
CA LEU A 126 -28.38 5.15 7.77
C LEU A 126 -28.30 5.45 6.26
N PHE A 127 -29.31 6.09 5.67
CA PHE A 127 -29.33 6.39 4.23
C PHE A 127 -28.22 7.37 3.85
N LEU A 128 -28.12 8.50 4.55
CA LEU A 128 -27.07 9.49 4.29
C LEU A 128 -25.68 8.93 4.62
N GLY A 129 -25.58 8.16 5.71
CA GLY A 129 -24.35 7.47 6.09
C GLY A 129 -23.86 6.50 5.00
N GLN A 130 -24.75 5.73 4.39
CA GLN A 130 -24.41 4.81 3.29
C GLN A 130 -23.90 5.54 2.05
N ILE A 131 -24.51 6.67 1.67
CA ILE A 131 -24.04 7.47 0.53
C ILE A 131 -22.62 7.98 0.78
N PHE A 132 -22.35 8.54 1.97
CA PHE A 132 -21.00 8.99 2.31
C PHE A 132 -20.00 7.85 2.38
N LEU A 133 -20.40 6.67 2.87
CA LEU A 133 -19.54 5.48 2.90
C LEU A 133 -19.18 5.00 1.49
N GLN A 134 -20.13 5.01 0.54
CA GLN A 134 -19.84 4.66 -0.85
C GLN A 134 -18.82 5.61 -1.48
N MET A 135 -18.99 6.92 -1.28
CA MET A 135 -18.03 7.92 -1.76
C MET A 135 -16.64 7.74 -1.12
N PHE A 136 -16.60 7.43 0.18
CA PHE A 136 -15.37 7.09 0.89
C PHE A 136 -14.67 5.88 0.27
N ILE A 137 -15.40 4.81 -0.04
CA ILE A 137 -14.85 3.59 -0.67
C ILE A 137 -14.30 3.88 -2.08
N ILE A 138 -15.04 4.64 -2.89
CA ILE A 138 -14.59 5.03 -4.25
C ILE A 138 -13.28 5.83 -4.17
N LEU A 139 -13.18 6.77 -3.23
CA LEU A 139 -11.97 7.55 -3.02
C LEU A 139 -10.82 6.69 -2.48
N ALA A 140 -11.10 5.74 -1.59
CA ALA A 140 -10.12 4.77 -1.11
C ALA A 140 -9.50 3.98 -2.27
N LEU A 141 -10.34 3.50 -3.20
CA LEU A 141 -9.89 2.78 -4.39
C LEU A 141 -9.01 3.68 -5.29
N ALA A 142 -9.44 4.92 -5.54
CA ALA A 142 -8.66 5.87 -6.31
C ALA A 142 -7.29 6.17 -5.67
N ILE A 143 -7.23 6.25 -4.33
CA ILE A 143 -5.98 6.43 -3.58
C ILE A 143 -5.09 5.18 -3.70
N ILE A 144 -5.64 3.98 -3.58
CA ILE A 144 -4.89 2.73 -3.75
C ILE A 144 -4.24 2.67 -5.14
N TRP A 145 -5.00 3.01 -6.20
CA TRP A 145 -4.47 3.08 -7.55
C TRP A 145 -3.36 4.11 -7.69
N TYR A 146 -3.57 5.31 -7.14
CA TYR A 146 -2.56 6.36 -7.14
C TYR A 146 -1.26 5.91 -6.46
N VAL A 147 -1.35 5.33 -5.26
CA VAL A 147 -0.15 4.94 -4.50
C VAL A 147 0.62 3.84 -5.22
N ALA A 148 -0.08 2.82 -5.72
CA ALA A 148 0.55 1.74 -6.50
C ALA A 148 1.26 2.29 -7.75
N MET A 149 0.57 3.14 -8.52
CA MET A 149 1.15 3.80 -9.70
C MET A 149 2.36 4.65 -9.32
N TYR A 150 2.25 5.45 -8.27
CA TYR A 150 3.32 6.32 -7.81
C TYR A 150 4.59 5.54 -7.47
N GLN A 151 4.46 4.47 -6.69
CA GLN A 151 5.58 3.62 -6.30
C GLN A 151 6.26 2.97 -7.50
N ILE A 152 5.50 2.43 -8.46
CA ILE A 152 6.07 1.84 -9.67
C ILE A 152 6.86 2.89 -10.47
N ILE A 153 6.31 4.09 -10.64
CA ILE A 153 6.96 5.15 -11.43
C ILE A 153 8.23 5.66 -10.78
N ILE A 154 8.21 5.99 -9.49
CA ILE A 154 9.43 6.46 -8.80
C ILE A 154 10.52 5.37 -8.83
N SER A 155 10.12 4.09 -8.85
CA SER A 155 11.04 2.96 -8.98
C SER A 155 11.67 2.92 -10.38
N ILE A 156 10.88 3.00 -11.43
CA ILE A 156 11.36 3.01 -12.82
C ILE A 156 12.26 4.22 -13.08
N VAL A 157 11.85 5.41 -12.64
CA VAL A 157 12.65 6.64 -12.78
C VAL A 157 13.99 6.50 -12.05
N SER A 158 13.97 5.89 -10.86
CA SER A 158 15.19 5.66 -10.08
C SER A 158 16.13 4.65 -10.72
N ILE A 159 15.60 3.56 -11.27
CA ILE A 159 16.38 2.57 -12.02
C ILE A 159 16.96 3.20 -13.30
N HIS A 160 16.15 3.96 -14.03
CA HIS A 160 16.62 4.70 -15.21
C HIS A 160 17.77 5.64 -14.84
N ARG A 161 17.64 6.42 -13.76
CA ARG A 161 18.70 7.30 -13.27
C ARG A 161 19.99 6.53 -12.98
N PHE A 162 19.90 5.39 -12.30
CA PHE A 162 21.05 4.54 -11.99
C PHE A 162 21.78 4.04 -13.24
N ILE A 163 21.02 3.52 -14.22
CA ILE A 163 21.57 3.04 -15.49
C ILE A 163 22.23 4.19 -16.24
N ASN A 164 21.54 5.32 -16.34
CA ASN A 164 21.99 6.49 -17.10
C ASN A 164 23.31 7.06 -16.55
N ILE A 165 23.49 7.12 -15.23
CA ILE A 165 24.73 7.61 -14.61
C ILE A 165 25.92 6.71 -14.92
N ARG A 166 25.71 5.41 -15.12
CA ARG A 166 26.77 4.45 -15.46
C ARG A 166 27.13 4.43 -16.95
N GLN A 167 26.31 5.05 -17.80
CA GLN A 167 26.62 5.20 -19.22
C GLN A 167 27.64 6.32 -19.44
N SER A 168 28.42 6.19 -20.52
CA SER A 168 29.32 7.25 -20.98
C SER A 168 28.51 8.53 -21.23
N PRO A 169 29.08 9.73 -20.99
CA PRO A 169 28.36 11.00 -21.11
C PRO A 169 27.61 11.18 -22.44
N GLU A 170 28.18 10.68 -23.54
CA GLU A 170 27.63 10.73 -24.90
C GLU A 170 26.38 9.85 -25.10
N LEU A 171 26.24 8.77 -24.32
CA LEU A 171 25.11 7.85 -24.39
C LEU A 171 24.03 8.16 -23.34
N ARG A 172 24.24 9.17 -22.48
CA ARG A 172 23.29 9.52 -21.44
C ARG A 172 22.01 10.09 -22.06
N GLY A 173 20.89 9.41 -21.84
CA GLY A 173 19.57 9.90 -22.23
C GLY A 173 18.98 10.81 -21.15
N GLU A 174 18.32 11.90 -21.54
CA GLU A 174 17.53 12.70 -20.61
C GLU A 174 16.05 12.32 -20.67
N LEU A 175 15.44 12.18 -19.49
CA LEU A 175 14.00 12.05 -19.39
C LEU A 175 13.34 13.34 -19.88
N THR A 176 12.38 13.21 -20.79
CA THR A 176 11.51 14.31 -21.20
C THR A 176 10.19 14.27 -20.44
N ARG A 177 9.44 15.39 -20.42
CA ARG A 177 8.09 15.42 -19.85
C ARG A 177 7.15 14.43 -20.53
N CYS A 178 7.26 14.29 -21.85
CA CYS A 178 6.45 13.35 -22.62
C CYS A 178 6.74 11.91 -22.17
N ASN A 179 8.01 11.54 -21.99
CA ASN A 179 8.38 10.20 -21.53
C ASN A 179 7.75 9.89 -20.15
N VAL A 180 7.83 10.84 -19.22
CA VAL A 180 7.22 10.68 -17.88
C VAL A 180 5.70 10.60 -17.96
N LEU A 181 5.06 11.42 -18.81
CA LEU A 181 3.61 11.40 -18.98
C LEU A 181 3.12 10.08 -19.61
N PHE A 182 3.80 9.58 -20.64
CA PHE A 182 3.50 8.26 -21.21
C PHE A 182 3.71 7.15 -20.20
N LEU A 183 4.81 7.19 -19.43
CA LEU A 183 5.05 6.24 -18.35
C LEU A 183 3.91 6.26 -17.31
N MET A 184 3.43 7.44 -16.93
CA MET A 184 2.29 7.59 -16.02
C MET A 184 1.03 6.93 -16.57
N ILE A 185 0.69 7.18 -17.83
CA ILE A 185 -0.49 6.60 -18.47
C ILE A 185 -0.38 5.08 -18.55
N ILE A 186 0.76 4.54 -19.00
CA ILE A 186 0.98 3.10 -19.14
C ILE A 186 0.87 2.40 -17.78
N VAL A 187 1.54 2.93 -16.75
CA VAL A 187 1.50 2.34 -15.41
C VAL A 187 0.09 2.44 -14.81
N PHE A 188 -0.62 3.55 -15.02
CA PHE A 188 -2.00 3.69 -14.56
C PHE A 188 -2.93 2.67 -15.22
N LEU A 189 -2.81 2.47 -16.53
CA LEU A 189 -3.56 1.44 -17.26
C LEU A 189 -3.22 0.03 -16.77
N LEU A 190 -1.94 -0.25 -16.49
CA LEU A 190 -1.51 -1.53 -15.93
C LEU A 190 -2.14 -1.78 -14.55
N VAL A 191 -2.16 -0.77 -13.68
CA VAL A 191 -2.79 -0.85 -12.36
C VAL A 191 -4.29 -1.09 -12.46
N ILE A 192 -5.00 -0.43 -13.39
CA ILE A 192 -6.42 -0.68 -13.62
C ILE A 192 -6.64 -2.09 -14.19
N PHE A 193 -5.85 -2.48 -15.19
CA PHE A 193 -5.99 -3.77 -15.84
C PHE A 193 -5.80 -4.93 -14.86
N LYS A 194 -4.85 -4.81 -13.91
CA LYS A 194 -4.66 -5.81 -12.85
C LYS A 194 -5.92 -5.99 -12.00
N ASP A 195 -6.60 -4.89 -11.67
CA ASP A 195 -7.77 -4.92 -10.79
C ASP A 195 -9.02 -5.37 -11.52
N ILE A 196 -9.19 -4.98 -12.80
CA ILE A 196 -10.23 -5.54 -13.67
C ILE A 196 -10.05 -7.05 -13.82
N GLY A 197 -8.83 -7.51 -14.11
CA GLY A 197 -8.52 -8.93 -14.22
C GLY A 197 -8.84 -9.70 -12.94
N MET A 198 -8.56 -9.10 -11.79
CA MET A 198 -8.89 -9.67 -10.48
C MET A 198 -10.40 -9.73 -10.24
N VAL A 199 -11.16 -8.69 -10.59
CA VAL A 199 -12.64 -8.70 -10.49
C VAL A 199 -13.25 -9.75 -11.41
N ILE A 200 -12.78 -9.88 -12.65
CA ILE A 200 -13.24 -10.91 -13.58
C ILE A 200 -12.96 -12.30 -13.00
N TRP A 201 -11.76 -12.52 -12.46
CA TRP A 201 -11.40 -13.79 -11.82
C TRP A 201 -12.30 -14.10 -10.62
N MET A 202 -12.61 -13.10 -9.79
CA MET A 202 -13.57 -13.25 -8.69
C MET A 202 -14.94 -13.72 -9.18
N VAL A 203 -15.46 -13.10 -10.25
CA VAL A 203 -16.76 -13.48 -10.81
C VAL A 203 -16.73 -14.92 -11.33
N VAL A 204 -15.67 -15.33 -12.03
CA VAL A 204 -15.50 -16.71 -12.53
C VAL A 204 -15.50 -17.71 -11.38
N LEU A 205 -14.75 -17.44 -10.30
CA LEU A 205 -14.70 -18.32 -9.13
C LEU A 205 -16.06 -18.43 -8.43
N MET A 206 -16.81 -17.32 -8.30
CA MET A 206 -18.14 -17.33 -7.68
C MET A 206 -19.16 -18.12 -8.50
N VAL A 207 -19.14 -18.00 -9.83
CA VAL A 207 -20.04 -18.73 -10.73
C VAL A 207 -19.70 -20.22 -10.77
N GLY A 208 -18.42 -20.58 -10.66
CA GLY A 208 -17.95 -21.96 -10.76
C GLY A 208 -18.06 -22.82 -9.50
N GLY A 209 -18.13 -22.22 -8.29
CA GLY A 209 -18.01 -22.98 -7.03
C GLY A 209 -18.83 -22.48 -5.83
N GLY A 210 -19.66 -21.45 -5.99
CA GLY A 210 -20.32 -20.78 -4.86
C GLY A 210 -19.35 -19.94 -4.03
N PHE A 211 -19.84 -19.15 -3.07
CA PHE A 211 -18.99 -18.25 -2.27
C PHE A 211 -18.47 -18.98 -1.02
N ASN A 212 -17.26 -19.55 -1.10
CA ASN A 212 -16.60 -20.22 0.03
C ASN A 212 -15.40 -19.42 0.56
N ILE A 213 -15.03 -19.62 1.83
CA ILE A 213 -13.87 -18.97 2.48
C ILE A 213 -12.56 -19.26 1.73
N GLU A 214 -12.40 -20.45 1.15
CA GLU A 214 -11.23 -20.82 0.35
C GLU A 214 -11.04 -19.94 -0.89
N ILE A 215 -12.14 -19.46 -1.50
CA ILE A 215 -12.11 -18.56 -2.65
C ILE A 215 -11.59 -17.17 -2.22
N LEU A 216 -12.04 -16.66 -1.06
CA LEU A 216 -11.52 -15.40 -0.50
C LEU A 216 -10.02 -15.48 -0.22
N PHE A 217 -9.54 -16.59 0.35
CA PHE A 217 -8.12 -16.78 0.60
C PHE A 217 -7.32 -16.79 -0.71
N THR A 218 -7.82 -17.48 -1.73
CA THR A 218 -7.20 -17.53 -3.07
C THR A 218 -7.10 -16.14 -3.69
N ILE A 219 -8.16 -15.32 -3.57
CA ILE A 219 -8.18 -13.94 -4.07
C ILE A 219 -7.16 -13.07 -3.32
N MET A 220 -7.12 -13.15 -1.99
CA MET A 220 -6.13 -12.42 -1.19
C MET A 220 -4.71 -12.80 -1.57
N MET A 221 -4.41 -14.09 -1.71
CA MET A 221 -3.09 -14.57 -2.10
C MET A 221 -2.66 -14.03 -3.47
N TYR A 222 -3.56 -14.05 -4.46
CA TYR A 222 -3.28 -13.49 -5.78
C TYR A 222 -2.98 -11.99 -5.72
N TYR A 223 -3.79 -11.23 -4.98
CA TYR A 223 -3.56 -9.80 -4.77
C TYR A 223 -2.20 -9.52 -4.10
N SER A 224 -1.87 -10.31 -3.07
CA SER A 224 -0.60 -10.22 -2.37
C SER A 224 0.59 -10.52 -3.29
N MET A 225 0.52 -11.53 -4.16
CA MET A 225 1.61 -11.86 -5.09
C MET A 225 1.89 -10.75 -6.12
N ILE A 226 0.83 -10.18 -6.70
CA ILE A 226 0.98 -9.04 -7.63
C ILE A 226 1.58 -7.85 -6.90
N TYR A 227 1.09 -7.56 -5.70
CA TYR A 227 1.61 -6.47 -4.89
C TYR A 227 3.09 -6.66 -4.56
N ILE A 228 3.51 -7.86 -4.15
CA ILE A 228 4.91 -8.18 -3.84
C ILE A 228 5.80 -7.95 -5.06
N THR A 229 5.33 -8.29 -6.26
CA THR A 229 6.07 -8.06 -7.51
C THR A 229 6.38 -6.57 -7.71
N HIS A 230 5.42 -5.68 -7.44
CA HIS A 230 5.67 -4.23 -7.50
C HIS A 230 6.59 -3.74 -6.38
N GLN A 231 6.53 -4.33 -5.18
CA GLN A 231 7.42 -3.97 -4.08
C GLN A 231 8.87 -4.38 -4.33
N ILE A 232 9.11 -5.51 -5.00
CA ILE A 232 10.47 -5.92 -5.42
C ILE A 232 11.10 -4.85 -6.31
N LEU A 233 10.32 -4.28 -7.25
CA LEU A 233 10.80 -3.20 -8.10
C LEU A 233 11.19 -1.95 -7.29
N LEU A 234 10.38 -1.58 -6.29
CA LEU A 234 10.69 -0.50 -5.36
C LEU A 234 11.97 -0.79 -4.56
N PHE A 235 12.16 -2.02 -4.11
CA PHE A 235 13.36 -2.39 -3.36
C PHE A 235 14.63 -2.30 -4.18
N ILE A 236 14.60 -2.80 -5.41
CA ILE A 236 15.71 -2.66 -6.36
C ILE A 236 16.03 -1.18 -6.59
N ALA A 237 15.00 -0.37 -6.84
CA ALA A 237 15.16 1.06 -7.04
C ALA A 237 15.77 1.77 -5.83
N THR A 238 15.35 1.42 -4.61
CA THR A 238 15.88 1.97 -3.37
C THR A 238 17.36 1.62 -3.18
N ILE A 239 17.75 0.36 -3.39
CA ILE A 239 19.16 -0.07 -3.34
C ILE A 239 19.98 0.74 -4.35
N PHE A 240 19.51 0.84 -5.59
CA PHE A 240 20.20 1.62 -6.62
C PHE A 240 20.35 3.09 -6.25
N GLN A 241 19.35 3.71 -5.61
CA GLN A 241 19.46 5.10 -5.14
C GLN A 241 20.46 5.29 -4.00
N PHE A 242 20.74 4.27 -3.19
CA PHE A 242 21.84 4.31 -2.22
C PHE A 242 23.21 4.12 -2.89
N CYS A 243 23.26 3.47 -4.04
CA CYS A 243 24.50 3.28 -4.81
C CYS A 243 24.88 4.48 -5.70
N ILE A 244 24.04 5.51 -5.82
CA ILE A 244 24.34 6.70 -6.64
C ILE A 244 24.96 7.79 -5.76
N SER A 245 26.16 8.24 -6.13
CA SER A 245 26.87 9.36 -5.50
C SER A 245 26.55 10.72 -6.13
N GLU A 246 26.08 10.75 -7.38
CA GLU A 246 25.75 11.99 -8.09
C GLU A 246 24.54 12.69 -7.45
N ALA A 247 24.61 14.02 -7.30
CA ALA A 247 23.52 14.81 -6.75
C ALA A 247 22.33 14.90 -7.72
N PRO A 248 21.10 15.11 -7.23
CA PRO A 248 19.95 15.34 -8.11
C PRO A 248 20.11 16.65 -8.89
N LYS A 249 19.77 16.65 -10.19
CA LYS A 249 19.97 17.81 -11.08
C LYS A 249 18.87 18.86 -10.96
N SER A 250 17.72 18.49 -10.39
CA SER A 250 16.58 19.39 -10.20
C SER A 250 15.89 19.14 -8.87
N HIS A 251 15.13 20.13 -8.40
CA HIS A 251 14.32 20.01 -7.20
C HIS A 251 13.32 18.83 -7.26
N SER A 252 12.71 18.62 -8.43
CA SER A 252 11.80 17.51 -8.65
C SER A 252 12.48 16.15 -8.56
N GLU A 253 13.70 16.04 -9.11
CA GLU A 253 14.50 14.84 -9.02
C GLU A 253 14.94 14.59 -7.58
N TYR A 254 15.31 15.63 -6.84
CA TYR A 254 15.59 15.53 -5.41
C TYR A 254 14.39 14.96 -4.63
N CYS A 255 13.18 15.48 -4.88
CA CYS A 255 11.97 14.94 -4.25
C CYS A 255 11.78 13.46 -4.60
N VAL A 256 11.86 13.07 -5.88
CA VAL A 256 11.68 11.65 -6.30
C VAL A 256 12.74 10.72 -5.71
N VAL A 257 14.01 11.12 -5.70
CA VAL A 257 15.09 10.35 -5.06
C VAL A 257 14.80 10.17 -3.56
N THR A 258 14.41 11.24 -2.89
CA THR A 258 14.10 11.24 -1.45
C THR A 258 12.89 10.36 -1.15
N HIS A 259 11.83 10.45 -1.97
CA HIS A 259 10.65 9.61 -1.84
C HIS A 259 10.99 8.14 -2.03
N THR A 260 11.78 7.79 -3.04
CA THR A 260 12.21 6.39 -3.30
C THR A 260 13.02 5.84 -2.13
N LYS A 261 13.93 6.64 -1.56
CA LYS A 261 14.73 6.24 -0.39
C LYS A 261 13.86 6.01 0.84
N TYR A 262 13.03 6.98 1.22
CA TYR A 262 12.24 6.87 2.46
C TYR A 262 11.10 5.86 2.37
N ILE A 263 10.30 5.89 1.29
CA ILE A 263 9.19 4.94 1.10
C ILE A 263 9.75 3.52 1.03
N GLY A 264 10.78 3.31 0.20
CA GLY A 264 11.37 1.98 0.03
C GLY A 264 12.11 1.47 1.27
N LEU A 265 12.82 2.32 2.02
CA LEU A 265 13.49 1.90 3.26
C LEU A 265 12.48 1.45 4.33
N VAL A 266 11.42 2.25 4.56
CA VAL A 266 10.36 1.87 5.50
C VAL A 266 9.71 0.56 5.06
N LYS A 267 9.48 0.38 3.76
CA LYS A 267 8.90 -0.84 3.21
C LYS A 267 9.82 -2.05 3.28
N MET A 268 11.13 -1.89 3.10
CA MET A 268 12.09 -2.98 3.30
C MET A 268 12.06 -3.46 4.74
N VAL A 269 12.09 -2.55 5.72
CA VAL A 269 12.02 -2.91 7.14
C VAL A 269 10.73 -3.65 7.45
N LEU A 270 9.58 -3.14 6.99
CA LEU A 270 8.29 -3.83 7.17
C LEU A 270 8.22 -5.16 6.42
N GLY A 271 8.84 -5.27 5.25
CA GLY A 271 8.92 -6.50 4.48
C GLY A 271 9.73 -7.58 5.20
N VAL A 272 10.87 -7.21 5.80
CA VAL A 272 11.68 -8.11 6.63
C VAL A 272 10.90 -8.56 7.87
N ILE A 273 10.22 -7.64 8.55
CA ILE A 273 9.36 -7.97 9.70
C ILE A 273 8.24 -8.93 9.27
N CYS A 274 7.55 -8.64 8.17
CA CYS A 274 6.48 -9.48 7.63
C CYS A 274 7.00 -10.88 7.27
N PHE A 275 8.16 -10.97 6.64
CA PHE A 275 8.78 -12.23 6.26
C PHE A 275 9.22 -13.05 7.49
N ALA A 276 9.85 -12.40 8.48
CA ALA A 276 10.23 -13.05 9.73
C ALA A 276 9.01 -13.54 10.51
N SER A 277 7.95 -12.73 10.60
CA SER A 277 6.65 -13.11 11.17
C SER A 277 6.07 -14.35 10.49
N TYR A 278 6.16 -14.44 9.16
CA TYR A 278 5.70 -15.60 8.40
C TYR A 278 6.53 -16.86 8.71
N LEU A 279 7.86 -16.76 8.73
CA LEU A 279 8.75 -17.90 9.03
C LEU A 279 8.60 -18.41 10.47
N LEU A 280 8.38 -17.50 11.42
CA LEU A 280 8.24 -17.82 12.85
C LEU A 280 6.80 -18.14 13.27
N ASN A 281 5.84 -18.09 12.34
CA ASN A 281 4.39 -18.18 12.62
C ASN A 281 3.95 -17.22 13.74
N PHE A 282 4.51 -16.01 13.77
CA PHE A 282 4.26 -15.00 14.80
C PHE A 282 3.51 -13.80 14.22
N GLU A 283 2.27 -13.59 14.68
CA GLU A 283 1.42 -12.43 14.34
C GLU A 283 1.37 -12.13 12.82
N THR A 284 1.28 -13.19 12.01
CA THR A 284 1.36 -13.13 10.53
C THR A 284 0.32 -12.21 9.93
N THR A 285 -0.93 -12.31 10.39
CA THR A 285 -2.05 -11.47 9.95
C THR A 285 -1.80 -10.00 10.24
N ILE A 286 -1.28 -9.66 11.41
CA ILE A 286 -1.00 -8.25 11.75
C ILE A 286 0.13 -7.73 10.84
N ALA A 287 1.23 -8.47 10.75
CA ALA A 287 2.39 -8.05 9.96
C ALA A 287 2.08 -7.92 8.47
N SER A 288 1.33 -8.86 7.89
CA SER A 288 0.91 -8.81 6.49
C SER A 288 0.01 -7.62 6.24
N THR A 289 -1.03 -7.44 7.04
CA THR A 289 -2.03 -6.39 6.79
C THR A 289 -1.38 -5.00 6.93
N LEU A 290 -0.48 -4.81 7.90
CA LEU A 290 0.33 -3.59 8.02
C LEU A 290 1.23 -3.37 6.81
N PHE A 291 1.94 -4.40 6.35
CA PHE A 291 2.83 -4.30 5.19
C PHE A 291 2.06 -3.86 3.94
N PHE A 292 0.90 -4.45 3.66
CA PHE A 292 0.07 -4.08 2.50
C PHE A 292 -0.64 -2.73 2.67
N GLY A 293 -1.12 -2.41 3.89
CA GLY A 293 -2.01 -1.27 4.14
C GLY A 293 -1.33 0.07 4.37
N ILE A 294 -0.07 0.08 4.84
CA ILE A 294 0.61 1.31 5.26
C ILE A 294 0.79 2.34 4.12
N ASP A 295 0.79 1.89 2.87
CA ASP A 295 1.02 2.69 1.67
C ASP A 295 0.09 3.88 1.52
N ILE A 296 -1.18 3.66 1.88
CA ILE A 296 -2.23 4.66 1.81
C ILE A 296 -1.83 5.92 2.59
N PHE A 297 -1.05 5.79 3.66
CA PHE A 297 -0.60 6.93 4.47
C PHE A 297 0.90 7.22 4.34
N LEU A 298 1.75 6.21 4.19
CA LEU A 298 3.20 6.39 4.09
C LEU A 298 3.59 7.26 2.89
N VAL A 299 3.06 6.93 1.71
CA VAL A 299 3.41 7.64 0.46
C VAL A 299 3.07 9.13 0.52
N PRO A 300 1.82 9.55 0.82
CA PRO A 300 1.50 10.97 0.91
C PRO A 300 2.26 11.69 2.04
N VAL A 301 2.48 11.06 3.20
CA VAL A 301 3.24 11.66 4.31
C VAL A 301 4.68 11.95 3.89
N VAL A 302 5.35 11.01 3.22
CA VAL A 302 6.71 11.23 2.72
C VAL A 302 6.74 12.37 1.70
N ILE A 303 5.75 12.43 0.79
CA ILE A 303 5.64 13.53 -0.19
C ILE A 303 5.50 14.88 0.53
N GLN A 304 4.59 14.98 1.50
CA GLN A 304 4.37 16.22 2.25
C GLN A 304 5.62 16.67 3.00
N ILE A 305 6.21 15.79 3.80
CA ILE A 305 7.38 16.13 4.63
C ILE A 305 8.56 16.54 3.75
N THR A 306 8.78 15.83 2.64
CA THR A 306 9.87 16.15 1.72
C THR A 306 9.70 17.54 1.13
N GLU A 307 8.50 17.87 0.66
CA GLU A 307 8.19 19.17 0.07
C GLU A 307 8.30 20.31 1.10
N ILE A 308 7.81 20.10 2.32
CA ILE A 308 7.88 21.07 3.42
C ILE A 308 9.34 21.37 3.79
N ARG A 309 10.18 20.32 3.85
CA ARG A 309 11.59 20.44 4.25
C ARG A 309 12.49 20.95 3.13
N ALA A 310 12.09 20.79 1.88
CA ALA A 310 12.96 21.12 0.77
C ALA A 310 13.16 22.64 0.64
N LYS A 311 14.43 23.05 0.54
CA LYS A 311 14.85 24.43 0.25
C LYS A 311 15.28 24.50 -1.22
N PRO A 312 14.50 25.11 -2.13
CA PRO A 312 14.82 25.11 -3.56
C PRO A 312 16.14 25.81 -3.89
N ASN A 313 16.58 26.78 -3.08
CA ASN A 313 17.81 27.57 -3.32
C ASN A 313 19.14 26.83 -3.04
N VAL A 314 19.10 25.60 -2.55
CA VAL A 314 20.33 24.81 -2.25
C VAL A 314 20.73 23.90 -3.42
N ILE A 315 19.80 23.63 -4.35
CA ILE A 315 20.04 22.81 -5.54
C ILE A 315 20.27 23.79 -6.70
N ILE A 316 21.50 24.30 -6.80
CA ILE A 316 21.93 25.09 -7.96
C ILE A 316 21.96 24.10 -9.13
N PRO A 317 21.16 24.29 -10.20
CA PRO A 317 21.38 23.56 -11.43
C PRO A 317 22.79 23.91 -11.88
N THR A 318 23.64 22.92 -12.12
CA THR A 318 24.88 23.15 -12.87
C THR A 318 24.48 23.73 -14.21
N GLU A 319 24.50 25.06 -14.32
CA GLU A 319 24.51 25.73 -15.60
C GLU A 319 25.69 25.13 -16.35
N ILE A 320 25.38 24.57 -17.53
CA ILE A 320 26.36 24.10 -18.48
C ILE A 320 27.32 25.27 -18.69
N GLN A 321 28.54 25.15 -18.16
CA GLN A 321 29.65 26.01 -18.55
C GLN A 321 29.75 25.87 -20.06
N LYS A 322 29.27 26.89 -20.79
CA LYS A 322 29.69 27.09 -22.18
C LYS A 322 31.18 27.37 -22.09
N GLU A 323 32.02 26.35 -22.29
CA GLU A 323 33.41 26.60 -22.64
C GLU A 323 33.40 27.53 -23.87
N PRO A 324 34.12 28.65 -23.84
CA PRO A 324 34.25 29.48 -25.02
C PRO A 324 34.96 28.64 -26.10
N LEU A 325 34.28 28.48 -27.24
CA LEU A 325 34.94 28.07 -28.48
C LEU A 325 36.07 29.07 -28.73
N ASN A 326 37.32 28.61 -28.62
CA ASN A 326 38.46 29.32 -29.16
C ASN A 326 38.25 29.42 -30.67
N VAL A 327 38.02 30.64 -31.16
CA VAL A 327 38.06 31.00 -32.58
C VAL A 327 39.50 31.27 -32.98
#